data_AF-N1JK37-F1
#
_entry.id   AF-N1JK37-F1
#
_cell.length_a   1.000
_cell.length_b   1.000
_cell.length_c   1.000
_cell.angle_alpha   90.00
_cell.angle_beta   90.00
_cell.angle_gamma   90.00
#
_symmetry.space_group_name_H-M   'P 1'
#
loop_
_entity.id
_entity.type
_entity.pdbx_description
1 polymer ?
#
loop_
_entity_poly.entity_id
_entity_poly.type
_entity_poly.pdbx_seq_one_letter_code
_entity_poly.pdbx_strand_id
1 'polypeptide(L)'
;MFMSDEELGLDTTFRRKDSQIYITIPGGEDAVDEEIELIPEPIYRPETIVSRANLCYRTKDDEHMVKFSWGSGAERSEIDYLRLAKPVKGVVTLVRDAVLHEVETHRAGLDFSMACKVLIKNNKWCLSKGVQNETSTPPDYFRKRKLTLALLSPNGRPLQSSRSLREFLSCILDSTLGHRSLYNDVKVLHGDVSAGNIILTKPDKNGKSEGTLIDLDMSTSVDGKVDEKEEMKITAKISIA
;
A
#
# COMPACT_ATOMS: atom_id res chain seq x y z
N MET A 1 -8.30 -31.08 18.82
CA MET A 1 -7.94 -30.36 17.60
C MET A 1 -7.29 -29.06 18.06
N PHE A 2 -6.00 -28.87 17.79
CA PHE A 2 -5.32 -27.60 18.08
C PHE A 2 -5.59 -26.66 16.90
N MET A 3 -6.00 -25.44 17.21
CA MET A 3 -6.18 -24.39 16.20
C MET A 3 -4.82 -24.04 15.59
N SER A 4 -4.79 -23.71 14.30
CA SER A 4 -3.58 -23.19 13.63
C SER A 4 -3.25 -21.78 14.12
N ASP A 5 -2.01 -21.33 13.93
CA ASP A 5 -1.61 -19.96 14.23
C ASP A 5 -2.49 -18.93 13.51
N GLU A 6 -2.90 -19.22 12.28
CA GLU A 6 -3.82 -18.37 11.52
C GLU A 6 -5.26 -18.37 12.08
N GLU A 7 -5.76 -19.52 12.54
CA GLU A 7 -7.04 -19.61 13.25
C GLU A 7 -7.02 -18.87 14.61
N LEU A 8 -5.84 -18.76 15.23
CA LEU A 8 -5.60 -17.97 16.44
C LEU A 8 -5.40 -16.47 16.16
N GLY A 9 -5.40 -16.06 14.89
CA GLY A 9 -5.20 -14.67 14.46
C GLY A 9 -3.75 -14.20 14.60
N LEU A 10 -2.78 -15.12 14.66
CA LEU A 10 -1.36 -14.79 14.62
C LEU A 10 -0.95 -14.46 13.18
N ASP A 11 -0.08 -13.47 13.05
CA ASP A 11 0.49 -13.09 11.76
C ASP A 11 1.52 -14.14 11.31
N THR A 12 1.23 -14.83 10.23
CA THR A 12 2.08 -15.84 9.60
C THR A 12 3.02 -15.25 8.56
N THR A 13 2.85 -13.97 8.22
CA THR A 13 3.64 -13.30 7.18
C THR A 13 5.07 -13.02 7.64
N PHE A 14 5.24 -12.58 8.88
CA PHE A 14 6.53 -12.23 9.46
C PHE A 14 7.10 -13.38 10.29
N ARG A 15 8.35 -13.74 10.00
CA ARG A 15 9.11 -14.70 10.82
C ARG A 15 10.31 -14.02 11.45
N ARG A 16 10.55 -14.30 12.73
CA ARG A 16 11.70 -13.77 13.48
C ARG A 16 12.60 -14.92 13.91
N LYS A 17 13.88 -14.83 13.57
CA LYS A 17 14.92 -15.78 13.97
C LYS A 17 16.17 -14.99 14.31
N ASP A 18 16.75 -15.19 15.50
CA ASP A 18 18.03 -14.61 15.92
C ASP A 18 18.19 -13.09 15.67
N SER A 19 17.09 -12.33 15.81
CA SER A 19 16.97 -10.88 15.51
C SER A 19 16.90 -10.48 14.03
N GLN A 20 16.92 -11.45 13.11
CA GLN A 20 16.57 -11.25 11.71
C GLN A 20 15.05 -11.34 11.53
N ILE A 21 14.55 -10.57 10.56
CA ILE A 21 13.15 -10.56 10.17
C ILE A 21 13.07 -11.06 8.74
N TYR A 22 12.21 -12.04 8.51
CA TYR A 22 11.89 -12.59 7.21
C TYR A 22 10.41 -12.38 6.92
N ILE A 23 10.09 -12.27 5.65
CA ILE A 23 8.73 -12.33 5.16
C ILE A 23 8.60 -13.41 4.11
N THR A 24 7.40 -13.98 4.02
CA THR A 24 7.07 -14.97 3.01
C THR A 24 6.14 -14.32 1.99
N ILE A 25 6.53 -14.27 0.72
CA ILE A 25 5.67 -13.86 -0.38
C ILE A 25 5.11 -15.12 -1.05
N PRO A 26 3.77 -15.32 -1.03
CA PRO A 26 3.15 -16.48 -1.65
C PRO A 26 3.54 -16.66 -3.12
N GLY A 27 3.83 -17.91 -3.48
CA GLY A 27 4.14 -18.35 -4.83
C GLY A 27 3.00 -18.14 -5.84
N GLY A 28 1.77 -18.35 -5.38
CA GLY A 28 0.64 -18.75 -6.23
C GLY A 28 0.49 -20.28 -6.24
N GLU A 29 -0.51 -20.80 -6.96
CA GLU A 29 -0.85 -22.24 -6.92
C GLU A 29 0.28 -23.19 -7.37
N ASP A 30 1.18 -22.72 -8.25
CA ASP A 30 2.21 -23.56 -8.88
C ASP A 30 3.66 -23.15 -8.55
N ALA A 31 3.88 -22.17 -7.67
CA ALA A 31 5.21 -21.68 -7.35
C ALA A 31 5.51 -21.82 -5.84
N VAL A 32 6.79 -22.01 -5.54
CA VAL A 32 7.26 -22.04 -4.15
C VAL A 32 7.16 -20.63 -3.58
N ASP A 33 6.74 -20.55 -2.32
CA ASP A 33 6.79 -19.33 -1.54
C ASP A 33 8.22 -18.78 -1.48
N GLU A 34 8.35 -17.48 -1.66
CA GLU A 34 9.64 -16.81 -1.63
C GLU A 34 9.86 -16.19 -0.26
N GLU A 35 11.01 -16.51 0.34
CA GLU A 35 11.43 -15.92 1.60
C GLU A 35 12.38 -14.75 1.35
N ILE A 36 12.05 -13.60 1.93
CA ILE A 36 12.86 -12.38 1.80
C ILE A 36 13.27 -11.90 3.18
N GLU A 37 14.59 -11.72 3.37
CA GLU A 37 15.14 -11.11 4.58
C GLU A 37 15.00 -9.58 4.52
N LEU A 38 14.58 -8.99 5.64
CA LEU A 38 14.37 -7.55 5.79
C LEU A 38 15.41 -6.92 6.72
N ILE A 39 15.68 -5.63 6.50
CA ILE A 39 16.30 -4.79 7.52
C ILE A 39 15.29 -4.65 8.67
N PRO A 40 15.65 -4.98 9.94
CA PRO A 40 14.66 -5.04 11.03
C PRO A 40 13.95 -3.72 11.34
N GLU A 41 14.56 -2.58 11.03
CA GLU A 41 13.98 -1.26 11.22
C GLU A 41 13.11 -0.87 10.01
N PRO A 42 11.79 -0.64 10.19
CA PRO A 42 10.92 -0.21 9.10
C PRO A 42 11.30 1.20 8.62
N ILE A 43 11.12 1.45 7.32
CA ILE A 43 11.19 2.81 6.74
C ILE A 43 10.06 3.66 7.28
N TYR A 44 8.87 3.05 7.39
CA TYR A 44 7.66 3.71 7.85
C TYR A 44 6.77 2.71 8.57
N ARG A 45 6.21 3.12 9.70
CA ARG A 45 5.25 2.35 10.48
C ARG A 45 4.14 3.30 10.96
N PRO A 46 2.87 2.91 10.92
CA PRO A 46 1.78 3.75 11.39
C PRO A 46 1.81 3.82 12.91
N GLU A 47 1.65 5.03 13.47
CA GLU A 47 1.56 5.23 14.93
C GLU A 47 0.19 4.85 15.51
N THR A 48 -0.83 4.73 14.64
CA THR A 48 -2.21 4.44 15.05
C THR A 48 -2.86 3.35 14.21
N ILE A 49 -3.76 2.59 14.86
CA ILE A 49 -4.45 1.43 14.28
C ILE A 49 -5.64 1.84 13.39
N VAL A 50 -6.02 3.12 13.39
CA VAL A 50 -7.19 3.63 12.63
C VAL A 50 -6.90 3.97 11.16
N SER A 51 -5.66 3.79 10.70
CA SER A 51 -5.21 4.13 9.34
C SER A 51 -5.30 2.93 8.37
N ARG A 52 -4.83 3.08 7.11
CA ARG A 52 -4.59 1.96 6.18
C ARG A 52 -3.46 1.02 6.62
N ALA A 53 -2.82 1.34 7.75
CA ALA A 53 -1.71 0.62 8.34
C ALA A 53 -0.53 0.39 7.37
N ASN A 54 -0.22 1.38 6.55
CA ASN A 54 0.92 1.32 5.62
C ASN A 54 2.20 1.03 6.39
N LEU A 55 2.88 -0.08 6.08
CA LEU A 55 4.12 -0.51 6.72
C LEU A 55 5.15 -0.77 5.63
N CYS A 56 6.30 -0.12 5.71
CA CYS A 56 7.32 -0.21 4.68
C CYS A 56 8.66 -0.69 5.26
N TYR A 57 9.27 -1.67 4.60
CA TYR A 57 10.57 -2.23 4.93
C TYR A 57 11.52 -2.16 3.75
N ARG A 58 12.82 -2.26 4.03
CA ARG A 58 13.84 -2.52 3.02
C ARG A 58 14.24 -3.98 3.08
N THR A 59 14.50 -4.56 1.91
CA THR A 59 15.13 -5.87 1.82
C THR A 59 16.59 -5.79 2.29
N LYS A 60 17.13 -6.92 2.75
CA LYS A 60 18.48 -6.98 3.32
C LYS A 60 19.58 -6.61 2.31
N ASP A 61 19.37 -6.93 1.05
CA ASP A 61 20.23 -6.54 -0.08
C ASP A 61 20.11 -5.03 -0.44
N ASP A 62 19.15 -4.32 0.18
CA ASP A 62 18.84 -2.90 -0.04
C ASP A 62 18.43 -2.59 -1.49
N GLU A 63 18.02 -3.59 -2.28
CA GLU A 63 17.60 -3.43 -3.68
C GLU A 63 16.10 -3.11 -3.81
N HIS A 64 15.29 -3.56 -2.86
CA HIS A 64 13.84 -3.47 -2.91
C HIS A 64 13.22 -2.84 -1.66
N MET A 65 12.06 -2.23 -1.85
CA MET A 65 11.17 -1.81 -0.79
C MET A 65 9.99 -2.77 -0.72
N VAL A 66 9.62 -3.19 0.48
CA VAL A 66 8.42 -3.97 0.73
C VAL A 66 7.38 -3.06 1.36
N LYS A 67 6.20 -2.94 0.76
CA LYS A 67 5.07 -2.18 1.29
C LYS A 67 3.90 -3.12 1.62
N PHE A 68 3.40 -3.02 2.84
CA PHE A 68 2.15 -3.62 3.28
C PHE A 68 1.10 -2.54 3.41
N SER A 69 -0.13 -2.79 2.96
CA SER A 69 -1.22 -1.81 3.04
C SER A 69 -2.57 -2.49 3.03
N TRP A 70 -3.50 -2.01 3.87
CA TRP A 70 -4.91 -2.35 3.72
C TRP A 70 -5.53 -1.49 2.62
N GLY A 71 -6.06 -2.17 1.60
CA GLY A 71 -6.77 -1.54 0.50
C GLY A 71 -7.89 -0.60 0.96
N SER A 72 -8.14 0.44 0.18
CA SER A 72 -9.15 1.45 0.52
C SER A 72 -10.59 0.94 0.35
N GLY A 73 -10.77 -0.27 -0.21
CA GLY A 73 -12.05 -0.83 -0.65
C GLY A 73 -12.57 -0.24 -1.97
N ALA A 74 -11.73 0.54 -2.68
CA ALA A 74 -12.02 0.97 -4.04
C ALA A 74 -11.94 -0.21 -5.02
N GLU A 75 -12.54 -0.05 -6.20
CA GLU A 75 -12.50 -1.07 -7.25
C GLU A 75 -11.08 -1.28 -7.77
N ARG A 76 -10.35 -0.19 -8.07
CA ARG A 76 -8.91 -0.25 -8.33
C ARG A 76 -8.10 -0.02 -7.06
N SER A 77 -7.14 -0.91 -6.84
CA SER A 77 -6.17 -0.83 -5.76
C SER A 77 -4.88 -0.13 -6.20
N GLU A 78 -4.04 0.25 -5.23
CA GLU A 78 -2.69 0.72 -5.52
C GLU A 78 -1.89 -0.29 -6.35
N ILE A 79 -2.04 -1.59 -6.07
CA ILE A 79 -1.37 -2.67 -6.82
C ILE A 79 -1.76 -2.62 -8.30
N ASP A 80 -3.02 -2.32 -8.62
CA ASP A 80 -3.46 -2.22 -10.01
C ASP A 80 -2.81 -1.03 -10.73
N TYR A 81 -2.70 0.11 -10.06
CA TYR A 81 -1.97 1.26 -10.61
C TYR A 81 -0.47 0.98 -10.76
N LEU A 82 0.13 0.27 -9.81
CA LEU A 82 1.53 -0.15 -9.89
C LEU A 82 1.79 -1.14 -11.05
N ARG A 83 0.84 -2.04 -11.36
CA ARG A 83 0.90 -2.90 -12.55
C ARG A 83 0.84 -2.10 -13.84
N LEU A 84 -0.04 -1.08 -13.90
CA LEU A 84 -0.13 -0.17 -15.04
C LEU A 84 1.13 0.68 -15.22
N ALA A 85 1.76 1.10 -14.11
CA ALA A 85 2.95 1.94 -14.11
C ALA A 85 4.25 1.18 -14.44
N LYS A 86 4.23 -0.16 -14.49
CA LYS A 86 5.41 -1.01 -14.74
C LYS A 86 6.29 -0.60 -15.94
N PRO A 87 5.76 -0.15 -17.10
CA PRO A 87 6.60 0.27 -18.22
C PRO A 87 7.09 1.73 -18.13
N VAL A 88 6.70 2.49 -17.10
CA VAL A 88 6.93 3.93 -17.00
C VAL A 88 8.24 4.23 -16.27
N LYS A 89 9.21 4.82 -16.98
CA LYS A 89 10.45 5.30 -16.34
C LYS A 89 10.15 6.46 -15.39
N GLY A 90 10.83 6.48 -14.24
CA GLY A 90 10.68 7.54 -13.23
C GLY A 90 9.51 7.32 -12.27
N VAL A 91 8.85 6.15 -12.35
CA VAL A 91 7.87 5.66 -11.38
C VAL A 91 8.35 4.30 -10.86
N VAL A 92 8.12 4.03 -9.58
CA VAL A 92 8.51 2.78 -8.95
C VAL A 92 7.84 1.58 -9.64
N THR A 93 8.62 0.53 -9.82
CA THR A 93 8.21 -0.68 -10.54
C THR A 93 7.77 -1.75 -9.57
N LEU A 94 6.60 -2.35 -9.83
CA LEU A 94 6.16 -3.54 -9.13
C LEU A 94 6.92 -4.78 -9.59
N VAL A 95 7.70 -5.35 -8.68
CA VAL A 95 8.41 -6.62 -8.90
C VAL A 95 7.47 -7.78 -8.66
N ARG A 96 6.81 -7.79 -7.50
CA ARG A 96 5.89 -8.84 -7.07
C ARG A 96 4.82 -8.27 -6.15
N ASP A 97 3.66 -8.90 -6.10
CA ASP A 97 2.61 -8.58 -5.16
C ASP A 97 1.92 -9.85 -4.62
N ALA A 98 1.28 -9.73 -3.47
CA ALA A 98 0.44 -10.78 -2.91
C ALA A 98 -0.72 -10.19 -2.11
N VAL A 99 -1.85 -10.91 -2.08
CA VAL A 99 -2.93 -10.68 -1.11
C VAL A 99 -2.69 -11.61 0.07
N LEU A 100 -2.49 -11.04 1.25
CA LEU A 100 -2.19 -11.81 2.46
C LEU A 100 -3.46 -12.17 3.22
N HIS A 101 -4.38 -11.21 3.36
CA HIS A 101 -5.63 -11.42 4.10
C HIS A 101 -6.78 -10.65 3.45
N GLU A 102 -7.99 -11.22 3.54
CA GLU A 102 -9.22 -10.57 3.10
C GLU A 102 -10.22 -10.49 4.25
N VAL A 103 -10.71 -9.29 4.55
CA VAL A 103 -11.70 -9.08 5.63
C VAL A 103 -12.96 -9.94 5.41
N GLU A 104 -13.33 -10.19 4.16
CA GLU A 104 -14.47 -11.04 3.83
C GLU A 104 -14.25 -12.49 4.26
N THR A 105 -13.11 -13.08 3.92
CA THR A 105 -12.74 -14.45 4.33
C THR A 105 -12.69 -14.58 5.85
N HIS A 106 -12.05 -13.62 6.53
CA HIS A 106 -11.96 -13.59 8.00
C HIS A 106 -13.32 -13.48 8.71
N ARG A 107 -14.36 -13.03 8.00
CA ARG A 107 -15.71 -12.86 8.56
C ARG A 107 -16.73 -13.82 7.98
N ALA A 108 -16.30 -14.73 7.10
CA ALA A 108 -17.18 -15.73 6.51
C ALA A 108 -17.78 -16.62 7.62
N GLY A 109 -19.10 -16.84 7.55
CA GLY A 109 -19.83 -17.65 8.54
C GLY A 109 -20.16 -16.94 9.86
N LEU A 110 -19.72 -15.69 10.08
CA LEU A 110 -20.18 -14.89 11.21
C LEU A 110 -21.57 -14.29 10.93
N ASP A 111 -22.49 -14.44 11.89
CA ASP A 111 -23.81 -13.85 11.81
C ASP A 111 -23.80 -12.40 12.32
N PHE A 112 -24.11 -11.45 11.43
CA PHE A 112 -24.25 -10.03 11.75
C PHE A 112 -25.70 -9.57 11.81
N SER A 113 -26.68 -10.49 11.80
CA SER A 113 -28.11 -10.17 11.86
C SER A 113 -28.49 -9.28 13.05
N MET A 114 -27.82 -9.49 14.19
CA MET A 114 -28.02 -8.71 15.42
C MET A 114 -26.94 -7.63 15.66
N ALA A 115 -26.04 -7.41 14.71
CA ALA A 115 -24.93 -6.50 14.90
C ALA A 115 -25.38 -5.02 14.90
N CYS A 116 -24.81 -4.23 15.82
CA CYS A 116 -24.98 -2.78 15.85
C CYS A 116 -23.72 -2.09 15.32
N LYS A 117 -23.88 -1.12 14.41
CA LYS A 117 -22.77 -0.29 13.95
C LYS A 117 -22.43 0.72 15.03
N VAL A 118 -21.17 0.76 15.41
CA VAL A 118 -20.65 1.80 16.30
C VAL A 118 -20.19 2.98 15.43
N LEU A 119 -20.71 4.16 15.73
CA LEU A 119 -20.46 5.40 15.01
C LEU A 119 -19.85 6.42 15.98
N ILE A 120 -18.91 7.22 15.50
CA ILE A 120 -18.43 8.39 16.25
C ILE A 120 -19.14 9.61 15.67
N LYS A 121 -19.99 10.26 16.47
CA LYS A 121 -20.64 11.52 16.12
C LYS A 121 -20.28 12.55 17.18
N ASN A 122 -19.77 13.71 16.76
CA ASN A 122 -19.36 14.81 17.65
C ASN A 122 -18.42 14.33 18.78
N ASN A 123 -17.39 13.55 18.46
CA ASN A 123 -16.46 12.92 19.42
C ASN A 123 -17.14 12.05 20.51
N LYS A 124 -18.38 11.59 20.28
CA LYS A 124 -19.07 10.63 21.13
C LYS A 124 -19.34 9.34 20.39
N TRP A 125 -19.10 8.23 21.09
CA TRP A 125 -19.45 6.90 20.64
C TRP A 125 -20.96 6.72 20.70
N CYS A 126 -21.57 6.40 19.57
CA CYS A 126 -23.01 6.17 19.42
C CYS A 126 -23.23 4.83 18.72
N LEU A 127 -24.06 3.97 19.29
CA LEU A 127 -24.54 2.79 18.60
C LEU A 127 -25.65 3.19 17.62
N SER A 128 -25.63 2.64 16.41
CA SER A 128 -26.81 2.67 15.54
C SER A 128 -27.96 2.02 16.30
N LYS A 129 -29.16 2.61 16.25
CA LYS A 129 -30.36 1.88 16.67
C LYS A 129 -30.40 0.61 15.84
N GLY A 130 -30.33 -0.57 16.49
CA GLY A 130 -30.36 -1.86 15.82
C GLY A 130 -31.60 -1.88 14.92
N VAL A 131 -31.38 -1.82 13.62
CA VAL A 131 -32.50 -1.74 12.69
C VAL A 131 -32.99 -3.17 12.53
N GLN A 132 -34.19 -3.46 13.04
CA GLN A 132 -35.01 -4.52 12.47
C GLN A 132 -35.34 -4.05 11.05
N ASN A 133 -34.45 -4.34 10.11
CA ASN A 133 -34.54 -3.81 8.76
C ASN A 133 -35.43 -4.75 7.94
N GLU A 134 -36.62 -4.27 7.58
CA GLU A 134 -37.49 -4.83 6.52
C GLU A 134 -36.89 -4.59 5.10
N THR A 135 -35.56 -4.47 4.99
CA THR A 135 -34.84 -4.36 3.72
C THR A 135 -34.25 -5.71 3.36
N SER A 136 -34.51 -6.17 2.12
CA SER A 136 -34.14 -7.50 1.62
C SER A 136 -32.62 -7.76 1.49
N THR A 137 -31.78 -6.74 1.71
CA THR A 137 -30.33 -6.86 1.74
C THR A 137 -29.77 -6.26 3.04
N PRO A 138 -29.09 -7.05 3.89
CA PRO A 138 -28.42 -6.52 5.08
C PRO A 138 -27.40 -5.46 4.69
N PRO A 139 -27.28 -4.34 5.43
CA PRO A 139 -26.25 -3.34 5.14
C PRO A 139 -24.86 -3.94 5.34
N ASP A 140 -23.90 -3.60 4.48
CA ASP A 140 -22.49 -4.00 4.67
C ASP A 140 -21.99 -3.52 6.04
N TYR A 141 -21.76 -4.45 6.98
CA TYR A 141 -21.34 -4.15 8.35
C TYR A 141 -19.85 -3.80 8.46
N PHE A 142 -19.09 -4.09 7.42
CA PHE A 142 -17.66 -3.86 7.34
C PHE A 142 -17.29 -3.44 5.92
N ARG A 143 -16.15 -2.77 5.77
CA ARG A 143 -15.59 -2.53 4.44
C ARG A 143 -14.80 -3.76 4.01
N LYS A 144 -15.10 -4.25 2.82
CA LYS A 144 -14.30 -5.30 2.17
C LYS A 144 -12.93 -4.72 1.84
N ARG A 145 -11.92 -5.14 2.59
CA ARG A 145 -10.53 -4.72 2.41
C ARG A 145 -9.65 -5.95 2.29
N LYS A 146 -8.58 -5.78 1.53
CA LYS A 146 -7.51 -6.77 1.37
C LYS A 146 -6.23 -6.19 1.94
N LEU A 147 -5.48 -6.97 2.72
CA LEU A 147 -4.12 -6.65 3.08
C LEU A 147 -3.24 -7.13 1.94
N THR A 148 -2.53 -6.19 1.31
CA THR A 148 -1.65 -6.50 0.19
C THR A 148 -0.20 -6.25 0.57
N LEU A 149 0.68 -7.06 -0.01
CA LEU A 149 2.13 -6.88 -0.03
C LEU A 149 2.55 -6.46 -1.44
N ALA A 150 3.41 -5.46 -1.55
CA ALA A 150 4.09 -5.07 -2.78
C ALA A 150 5.61 -5.10 -2.58
N LEU A 151 6.32 -5.85 -3.41
CA LEU A 151 7.77 -5.76 -3.57
C LEU A 151 8.07 -4.80 -4.71
N LEU A 152 8.77 -3.71 -4.38
CA LEU A 152 8.94 -2.54 -5.23
C LEU A 152 10.42 -2.29 -5.52
N SER A 153 10.73 -1.91 -6.76
CA SER A 153 12.07 -1.55 -7.21
C SER A 153 12.05 -0.22 -7.95
N PRO A 154 13.08 0.64 -7.80
CA PRO A 154 14.21 0.47 -6.91
C PRO A 154 13.88 0.88 -5.47
N ASN A 155 14.65 0.37 -4.51
CA ASN A 155 14.79 1.03 -3.21
C ASN A 155 15.60 2.34 -3.35
N GLY A 156 15.36 3.28 -2.44
CA GLY A 156 16.00 4.59 -2.50
C GLY A 156 15.91 5.34 -1.18
N ARG A 157 16.49 6.54 -1.19
CA ARG A 157 16.52 7.46 -0.05
C ARG A 157 15.56 8.63 -0.28
N PRO A 158 15.00 9.23 0.77
CA PRO A 158 14.02 10.32 0.62
C PRO A 158 14.64 11.56 -0.03
N LEU A 159 13.83 12.36 -0.74
CA LEU A 159 14.26 13.60 -1.40
C LEU A 159 15.05 14.54 -0.48
N GLN A 160 14.64 14.63 0.78
CA GLN A 160 15.25 15.45 1.84
C GLN A 160 16.72 15.11 2.08
N SER A 161 17.13 13.88 1.78
CA SER A 161 18.52 13.44 1.96
C SER A 161 19.46 13.90 0.84
N SER A 162 18.97 14.66 -0.15
CA SER A 162 19.77 15.17 -1.27
C SER A 162 21.07 15.84 -0.80
N ARG A 163 22.16 15.56 -1.51
CA ARG A 163 23.53 15.95 -1.14
C ARG A 163 23.98 17.23 -1.83
N SER A 164 23.23 17.69 -2.83
CA SER A 164 23.49 18.93 -3.56
C SER A 164 22.24 19.49 -4.21
N LEU A 165 22.24 20.79 -4.50
CA LEU A 165 21.16 21.45 -5.24
C LEU A 165 20.93 20.80 -6.62
N ARG A 166 22.02 20.41 -7.30
CA ARG A 166 21.93 19.74 -8.61
C ARG A 166 21.16 18.42 -8.49
N GLU A 167 21.48 17.62 -7.48
CA GLU A 167 20.84 16.33 -7.26
C GLU A 167 19.36 16.50 -6.90
N PHE A 168 19.05 17.44 -6.01
CA PHE A 168 17.67 17.79 -5.66
C PHE A 168 16.84 18.20 -6.88
N LEU A 169 17.35 19.15 -7.69
CA LEU A 169 16.65 19.61 -8.90
C LEU A 169 16.53 18.51 -9.96
N SER A 170 17.55 17.66 -10.11
CA SER A 170 17.49 16.54 -11.06
C SER A 170 16.44 15.52 -10.63
N CYS A 171 16.35 15.21 -9.33
CA CYS A 171 15.36 14.30 -8.79
C CYS A 171 13.91 14.80 -8.98
N ILE A 172 13.66 16.08 -8.74
CA ILE A 172 12.35 16.70 -9.02
C ILE A 172 12.02 16.66 -10.52
N LEU A 173 13.02 16.93 -11.37
CA LEU A 173 12.83 16.86 -12.81
C LEU A 173 12.46 15.43 -13.26
N ASP A 174 13.24 14.44 -12.84
CA ASP A 174 13.06 13.03 -13.20
C ASP A 174 11.68 12.52 -12.74
N SER A 175 11.26 12.83 -11.50
CA SER A 175 9.94 12.48 -10.99
C SER A 175 8.81 13.18 -11.74
N THR A 176 8.98 14.45 -12.12
CA THR A 176 7.98 15.18 -12.93
C THR A 176 7.85 14.58 -14.34
N LEU A 177 8.96 14.15 -14.94
CA LEU A 177 8.96 13.43 -16.21
C LEU A 177 8.30 12.05 -16.09
N GLY A 178 8.53 11.35 -14.97
CA GLY A 178 7.85 10.10 -14.63
C GLY A 178 6.34 10.29 -14.53
N HIS A 179 5.88 11.31 -13.80
CA HIS A 179 4.46 11.67 -13.73
C HIS A 179 3.86 11.98 -15.09
N ARG A 180 4.57 12.77 -15.91
CA ARG A 180 4.12 13.11 -17.28
C ARG A 180 3.95 11.86 -18.14
N SER A 181 4.87 10.91 -18.04
CA SER A 181 4.83 9.65 -18.79
C SER A 181 3.69 8.75 -18.27
N LEU A 182 3.51 8.70 -16.95
CA LEU A 182 2.38 8.01 -16.30
C LEU A 182 1.03 8.52 -16.83
N TYR A 183 0.87 9.84 -16.94
CA TYR A 183 -0.34 10.46 -17.47
C TYR A 183 -0.52 10.20 -18.97
N ASN A 184 0.53 10.41 -19.78
CA ASN A 184 0.41 10.36 -21.23
C ASN A 184 0.30 8.92 -21.77
N ASP A 185 1.09 8.01 -21.23
CA ASP A 185 1.34 6.70 -21.84
C ASP A 185 0.39 5.64 -21.28
N VAL A 186 0.10 5.69 -19.97
CA VAL A 186 -0.75 4.70 -19.29
C VAL A 186 -2.04 5.28 -18.73
N LYS A 187 -2.32 6.57 -18.98
CA LYS A 187 -3.56 7.26 -18.57
C LYS A 187 -3.84 7.19 -17.08
N VAL A 188 -2.79 7.34 -16.27
CA VAL A 188 -2.90 7.38 -14.81
C VAL A 188 -2.42 8.75 -14.32
N LEU A 189 -3.27 9.41 -13.52
CA LEU A 189 -2.87 10.59 -12.76
C LEU A 189 -2.46 10.14 -11.36
N HIS A 190 -1.29 10.56 -10.88
CA HIS A 190 -0.78 10.09 -9.57
C HIS A 190 -1.60 10.61 -8.38
N GLY A 191 -2.06 11.86 -8.45
CA GLY A 191 -2.95 12.48 -7.45
C GLY A 191 -2.28 12.93 -6.14
N ASP A 192 -1.01 12.60 -5.88
CA ASP A 192 -0.32 12.91 -4.63
C ASP A 192 1.20 13.12 -4.84
N VAL A 193 1.56 14.02 -5.75
CA VAL A 193 2.97 14.36 -5.99
C VAL A 193 3.46 15.28 -4.88
N SER A 194 4.33 14.76 -4.01
CA SER A 194 4.90 15.48 -2.88
C SER A 194 6.35 15.06 -2.63
N ALA A 195 7.09 15.85 -1.83
CA ALA A 195 8.48 15.52 -1.48
C ALA A 195 8.62 14.15 -0.79
N GLY A 196 7.61 13.74 -0.01
CA GLY A 196 7.59 12.44 0.66
C GLY A 196 7.35 11.25 -0.27
N ASN A 197 6.84 11.50 -1.48
CA ASN A 197 6.55 10.48 -2.49
C ASN A 197 7.59 10.46 -3.62
N ILE A 198 8.76 11.06 -3.39
CA ILE A 198 9.89 11.07 -4.31
C ILE A 198 11.12 10.46 -3.61
N ILE A 199 11.70 9.43 -4.21
CA ILE A 199 12.96 8.82 -3.76
C ILE A 199 14.09 9.10 -4.74
N LEU A 200 15.31 9.18 -4.22
CA LEU A 200 16.54 9.15 -5.00
C LEU A 200 17.05 7.71 -5.08
N THR A 201 17.31 7.25 -6.29
CA THR A 201 17.90 5.92 -6.52
C THR A 201 19.36 5.86 -6.06
N LYS A 202 19.87 4.63 -5.88
CA LYS A 202 21.32 4.42 -5.72
C LYS A 202 22.05 5.03 -6.93
N PRO A 203 23.20 5.69 -6.72
CA PRO A 203 23.96 6.27 -7.81
C PRO A 203 24.36 5.23 -8.86
N ASP A 204 24.23 5.59 -10.13
CA ASP A 204 24.69 4.76 -11.24
C ASP A 204 26.24 4.69 -11.29
N LYS A 205 26.78 4.00 -12.30
CA LYS A 205 28.23 3.91 -12.55
C LYS A 205 28.94 5.27 -12.73
N ASN A 206 28.19 6.33 -13.03
CA ASN A 206 28.69 7.69 -13.18
C ASN A 206 28.46 8.54 -11.92
N GLY A 207 27.92 7.96 -10.84
CA GLY A 207 27.57 8.64 -9.61
C GLY A 207 26.29 9.46 -9.67
N LYS A 208 25.45 9.29 -10.71
CA LYS A 208 24.17 10.00 -10.84
C LYS A 208 23.05 9.21 -10.19
N SER A 209 22.35 9.82 -9.23
CA SER A 209 21.06 9.36 -8.74
C SER A 209 19.93 9.92 -9.62
N GLU A 210 18.89 9.13 -9.84
CA GLU A 210 17.66 9.53 -10.53
C GLU A 210 16.52 9.72 -9.52
N GLY A 211 15.56 10.57 -9.86
CA GLY A 211 14.31 10.70 -9.11
C GLY A 211 13.27 9.68 -9.54
N THR A 212 12.58 9.08 -8.57
CA THR A 212 11.51 8.11 -8.82
C THR A 212 10.29 8.42 -7.94
N LEU A 213 9.11 8.46 -8.56
CA LEU A 213 7.84 8.58 -7.85
C LEU A 213 7.41 7.24 -7.24
N ILE A 214 6.91 7.30 -6.02
CA ILE A 214 6.33 6.17 -5.28
C ILE A 214 4.90 6.50 -4.86
N ASP A 215 4.17 5.51 -4.32
CA ASP A 215 2.88 5.68 -3.65
C ASP A 215 1.71 6.08 -4.58
N LEU A 216 1.20 5.10 -5.34
CA LEU A 216 0.07 5.27 -6.26
C LEU A 216 -1.30 5.07 -5.59
N ASP A 217 -1.33 5.17 -4.26
CA ASP A 217 -2.50 4.97 -3.41
C ASP A 217 -3.64 5.98 -3.67
N MET A 218 -3.32 7.12 -4.27
CA MET A 218 -4.23 8.24 -4.59
C MET A 218 -4.40 8.42 -6.10
N SER A 219 -3.94 7.44 -6.89
CA SER A 219 -4.01 7.52 -8.34
C SER A 219 -5.42 7.31 -8.87
N THR A 220 -5.70 7.92 -10.02
CA THR A 220 -6.98 7.79 -10.74
C THR A 220 -6.74 7.57 -12.23
N SER A 221 -7.68 6.87 -12.88
CA SER A 221 -7.69 6.66 -14.34
C SER A 221 -8.17 7.92 -15.05
N VAL A 222 -7.43 8.36 -16.07
CA VAL A 222 -7.80 9.53 -16.90
C VAL A 222 -8.07 9.13 -18.36
N ASP A 223 -8.31 7.85 -18.62
CA ASP A 223 -8.72 7.31 -19.92
C ASP A 223 -10.20 7.58 -20.26
N GLY A 224 -10.91 8.35 -19.42
CA GLY A 224 -12.33 8.67 -19.56
C GLY A 224 -13.27 7.61 -18.98
N LYS A 225 -12.74 6.52 -18.41
CA LYS A 225 -13.50 5.60 -17.57
C LYS A 225 -13.53 6.17 -16.15
N VAL A 226 -14.43 7.13 -15.92
CA VAL A 226 -14.66 7.67 -14.58
C VAL A 226 -15.20 6.55 -13.71
N ASP A 227 -14.47 6.21 -12.66
CA ASP A 227 -14.96 5.29 -11.64
C ASP A 227 -15.93 6.08 -10.76
N GLU A 228 -17.24 5.93 -11.00
CA GLU A 228 -18.30 6.66 -10.29
C GLU A 228 -18.28 6.45 -8.76
N LYS A 229 -17.45 5.49 -8.27
CA LYS A 229 -17.23 5.19 -6.85
C LYS A 229 -15.93 5.76 -6.27
N GLU A 230 -15.13 6.50 -7.05
CA GLU A 230 -14.03 7.31 -6.51
C GLU A 230 -14.60 8.54 -5.77
N GLU A 231 -15.28 8.31 -4.64
CA GLU A 231 -15.45 9.37 -3.65
C GLU A 231 -14.05 9.87 -3.28
N MET A 232 -13.80 11.17 -3.49
CA MET A 232 -12.55 11.85 -3.18
C MET A 232 -12.20 11.59 -1.71
N LYS A 233 -11.36 10.58 -1.45
CA LYS A 233 -11.00 10.16 -0.09
C LYS A 233 -10.05 11.21 0.46
N ILE A 234 -10.55 12.05 1.36
CA ILE A 234 -9.70 12.82 2.27
C ILE A 234 -9.01 11.79 3.18
N THR A 235 -7.85 11.29 2.76
CA THR A 235 -6.96 10.54 3.62
C THR A 235 -6.04 11.53 4.32
N ALA A 236 -6.23 11.70 5.62
CA ALA A 236 -5.21 12.28 6.47
C ALA A 236 -3.97 11.38 6.40
N LYS A 237 -3.00 11.74 5.55
CA LYS A 237 -1.63 11.25 5.65
C LYS A 237 -0.82 12.34 6.34
N ILE A 238 -0.16 11.95 7.44
CA ILE A 238 0.99 12.67 7.96
C ILE A 238 2.14 12.29 7.03
N SER A 239 2.61 13.27 6.25
CA SER A 239 3.75 13.12 5.36
C SER A 239 4.98 12.65 6.12
N ILE A 240 5.80 11.82 5.49
CA ILE A 240 7.10 11.41 5.97
C ILE A 240 7.98 12.68 5.98
N ALA A 241 8.27 13.20 7.18
CA ALA A 241 9.20 14.30 7.38
C ALA A 241 10.65 13.81 7.17
#